data_AF-S4RL38-F1
#
_entry.id   AF-S4RL38-F1
#
_cell.length_a   1.000
_cell.length_b   1.000
_cell.length_c   1.000
_cell.angle_alpha   90.00
_cell.angle_beta   90.00
_cell.angle_gamma   90.00
#
_symmetry.space_group_name_H-M   'P 1'
#
loop_
_entity.id
_entity.type
_entity.pdbx_description
1 polymer ?
#
loop_
_entity_poly.entity_id
_entity_poly.type
_entity_poly.pdbx_seq_one_letter_code
_entity_poly.pdbx_strand_id
1 'polypeptide(L)'
;PSRLLAALALAALALAALPAHGAEHGSVARHAIKLHRGREAAARAVRSGGGASGGIKQWACGRLATLLKHKAQVIRKLNSAIGVVEKDGRISPEEKLFQVHTLEIFQRELNDSESSVFQAIAGLQRALQGDFRDLLNMKESSRQRLEALRQAAIKEEQEYVELVAAERREAEALKVRALRNRSLMLDGVLEDVRRAANRLEERIEEHVFDNQEMGKGANVEAVWRLEEPDEDGVGNMSRREAGGEDLGLSMLIDSLNNQYVLTKPRDSTIPRSDHHLI
;
A
#
# COMPACT_ATOMS: atom_id res chain seq x y z
N PRO A 1 -6.14 -27.98 27.01
CA PRO A 1 -7.46 -27.40 27.38
C PRO A 1 -7.49 -26.57 28.69
N SER A 2 -6.67 -26.89 29.70
CA SER A 2 -6.73 -26.22 31.03
C SER A 2 -6.05 -24.85 31.12
N ARG A 3 -5.09 -24.52 30.24
CA ARG A 3 -4.38 -23.23 30.27
C ARG A 3 -5.12 -22.09 29.55
N LEU A 4 -5.93 -22.41 28.53
CA LEU A 4 -6.76 -21.42 27.84
C LEU A 4 -7.97 -20.99 28.69
N LEU A 5 -8.54 -21.90 29.47
CA LEU A 5 -9.61 -21.59 30.42
C LEU A 5 -9.11 -20.72 31.59
N ALA A 6 -7.88 -20.93 32.06
CA ALA A 6 -7.27 -20.08 33.07
C ALA A 6 -7.00 -18.65 32.54
N ALA A 7 -6.58 -18.51 31.28
CA ALA A 7 -6.35 -17.21 30.64
C ALA A 7 -7.66 -16.44 30.41
N LEU A 8 -8.74 -17.13 30.00
CA LEU A 8 -10.06 -16.52 29.84
C LEU A 8 -10.71 -16.15 31.19
N ALA A 9 -10.50 -16.95 32.24
CA ALA A 9 -10.96 -16.62 33.59
C ALA A 9 -10.23 -15.40 34.18
N LEU A 10 -8.92 -15.27 33.92
CA LEU A 10 -8.14 -14.09 34.31
C LEU A 10 -8.54 -12.84 33.51
N ALA A 11 -8.86 -12.98 32.22
CA ALA A 11 -9.37 -11.88 31.40
C ALA A 11 -10.79 -11.45 31.84
N ALA A 12 -11.64 -12.40 32.24
CA ALA A 12 -12.98 -12.12 32.77
C ALA A 12 -12.94 -11.47 34.16
N LEU A 13 -12.01 -11.86 35.04
CA LEU A 13 -11.80 -11.18 36.32
C LEU A 13 -11.23 -9.76 36.14
N ALA A 14 -10.37 -9.54 35.13
CA ALA A 14 -9.86 -8.22 34.82
C ALA A 14 -10.92 -7.27 34.23
N LEU A 15 -11.92 -7.82 33.53
CA LEU A 15 -13.05 -7.03 33.00
C LEU A 15 -14.15 -6.79 34.05
N ALA A 16 -14.30 -7.69 35.05
CA ALA A 16 -15.23 -7.53 36.16
C ALA A 16 -14.70 -6.63 37.30
N ALA A 17 -13.41 -6.27 37.27
CA ALA A 17 -12.78 -5.36 38.24
C ALA A 17 -12.80 -3.88 37.79
N LEU A 18 -13.74 -3.49 36.92
CA LEU A 18 -14.10 -2.08 36.75
C LEU A 18 -14.85 -1.62 37.99
N PRO A 19 -14.32 -0.69 38.82
CA PRO A 19 -15.14 -0.06 39.82
C PRO A 19 -16.17 0.82 39.09
N ALA A 20 -17.43 0.42 39.16
CA ALA A 20 -18.55 1.31 38.96
C ALA A 20 -18.43 2.46 39.99
N HIS A 21 -17.85 3.58 39.58
CA HIS A 21 -17.83 4.84 40.33
C HIS A 21 -18.70 5.87 39.60
N GLY A 22 -19.99 5.54 39.49
CA GLY A 22 -21.04 6.52 39.26
C GLY A 22 -21.66 6.87 40.61
N ALA A 23 -21.05 7.81 41.34
CA ALA A 23 -21.65 8.65 42.39
C ALA A 23 -20.59 9.10 43.42
N GLU A 24 -19.71 10.06 43.10
CA GLU A 24 -19.03 10.92 44.11
C GLU A 24 -18.48 12.22 43.46
N HIS A 25 -19.31 12.99 42.74
CA HIS A 25 -18.91 14.33 42.27
C HIS A 25 -19.20 15.46 43.29
N GLY A 26 -19.69 15.14 44.50
CA GLY A 26 -20.00 16.12 45.54
C GLY A 26 -18.84 16.44 46.52
N SER A 27 -17.80 15.60 46.58
CA SER A 27 -16.74 15.70 47.60
C SER A 27 -15.51 16.49 47.14
N VAL A 28 -15.14 16.39 45.85
CA VAL A 28 -13.95 17.07 45.30
C VAL A 28 -14.07 18.60 45.33
N ALA A 29 -15.29 19.14 45.24
CA ALA A 29 -15.55 20.58 45.36
C ALA A 29 -15.27 21.14 46.77
N ARG A 30 -15.27 20.30 47.81
CA ARG A 30 -15.05 20.74 49.21
C ARG A 30 -13.59 20.77 49.64
N HIS A 31 -12.67 20.26 48.82
CA HIS A 31 -11.22 20.34 49.09
C HIS A 31 -10.52 21.45 48.30
N ALA A 32 -11.20 22.14 47.38
CA ALA A 32 -10.65 23.24 46.60
C ALA A 32 -10.55 24.58 47.37
N ILE A 33 -11.25 24.74 48.49
CA ILE A 33 -11.22 25.98 49.30
C ILE A 33 -10.38 25.75 50.56
N LYS A 34 -9.10 25.44 50.40
CA LYS A 34 -8.13 25.50 51.52
C LYS A 34 -6.67 25.78 51.11
N LEU A 35 -6.45 26.44 49.98
CA LEU A 35 -5.11 26.88 49.54
C LEU A 35 -4.80 28.35 49.85
N HIS A 36 -5.61 29.03 50.65
CA HIS A 36 -5.35 30.42 51.10
C HIS A 36 -4.78 30.48 52.53
N ARG A 37 -3.68 29.78 52.80
CA ARG A 37 -2.89 30.02 54.02
C ARG A 37 -1.40 29.68 53.90
N GLY A 38 -0.79 30.02 52.75
CA GLY A 38 0.64 29.77 52.50
C GLY A 38 1.37 30.85 51.69
N ARG A 39 0.73 32.00 51.43
CA ARG A 39 1.28 33.06 50.56
C ARG A 39 2.52 33.76 51.15
N GLU A 40 2.80 33.61 52.44
CA GLU A 40 3.95 34.25 53.10
C GLU A 40 5.14 33.30 53.36
N ALA A 41 4.95 31.98 53.25
CA ALA A 41 6.02 31.00 53.41
C ALA A 41 6.76 30.72 52.08
N ALA A 42 6.04 30.69 50.95
CA ALA A 42 6.63 30.45 49.64
C ALA A 42 7.46 31.65 49.10
N ALA A 43 7.17 32.88 49.55
CA ALA A 43 7.90 34.08 49.14
C ALA A 43 9.33 34.19 49.73
N ARG A 44 9.69 33.34 50.71
CA ARG A 44 11.05 33.29 51.28
C ARG A 44 11.97 32.26 50.62
N ALA A 45 11.43 31.21 50.00
CA ALA A 45 12.24 30.17 49.34
C ALA A 45 12.77 30.58 47.95
N VAL A 46 12.10 31.52 47.27
CA VAL A 46 12.45 31.94 45.88
C VAL A 46 13.73 32.80 45.81
N ARG A 47 14.25 33.30 46.95
CA ARG A 47 15.45 34.15 46.96
C ARG A 47 16.79 33.40 47.03
N SER A 48 16.79 32.06 47.09
CA SER A 48 18.02 31.26 47.34
C SER A 48 18.41 30.28 46.21
N GLY A 49 17.83 30.40 45.01
CA GLY A 49 17.99 29.39 43.94
C GLY A 49 18.45 29.93 42.58
N GLY A 50 19.21 31.02 42.54
CA GLY A 50 19.71 31.62 41.29
C GLY A 50 21.07 31.07 40.88
N GLY A 51 21.13 29.94 40.18
CA GLY A 51 22.42 29.45 39.64
C GLY A 51 22.33 28.37 38.56
N ALA A 52 21.43 27.39 38.71
CA ALA A 52 21.41 26.22 37.81
C ALA A 52 20.48 26.37 36.58
N SER A 53 19.52 27.30 36.59
CA SER A 53 18.54 27.46 35.51
C SER A 53 19.09 28.18 34.26
N GLY A 54 20.12 29.01 34.42
CA GLY A 54 20.72 29.77 33.31
C GLY A 54 21.47 28.91 32.30
N GLY A 55 22.25 27.94 32.77
CA GLY A 55 23.05 27.06 31.91
C GLY A 55 22.22 26.12 31.03
N ILE A 56 21.12 25.58 31.56
CA ILE A 56 20.22 24.66 30.83
C ILE A 56 19.48 25.41 29.71
N LYS A 57 18.98 26.62 29.98
CA LYS A 57 18.32 27.45 28.97
C LYS A 57 19.28 27.83 27.84
N GLN A 58 20.50 28.22 28.17
CA GLN A 58 21.48 28.66 27.19
C GLN A 58 21.99 27.50 26.31
N TRP A 59 22.18 26.31 26.88
CA TRP A 59 22.59 25.12 26.14
C TRP A 59 21.49 24.59 25.20
N ALA A 60 20.24 24.54 25.66
CA ALA A 60 19.11 24.08 24.85
C ALA A 60 18.81 25.04 23.68
N CYS A 61 18.82 26.36 23.92
CA CYS A 61 18.65 27.36 22.86
C CYS A 61 19.82 27.37 21.86
N GLY A 62 21.05 27.16 22.34
CA GLY A 62 22.24 27.03 21.49
C GLY A 62 22.13 25.86 20.53
N ARG A 63 21.78 24.66 21.02
CA ARG A 63 21.62 23.45 20.17
C ARG A 63 20.51 23.60 19.13
N LEU A 64 19.35 24.16 19.52
CA LEU A 64 18.25 24.39 18.58
C LEU A 64 18.67 25.38 17.48
N ALA A 65 19.36 26.46 17.83
CA ALA A 65 19.88 27.42 16.85
C ALA A 65 20.86 26.76 15.87
N THR A 66 21.72 25.85 16.34
CA THR A 66 22.61 25.09 15.46
C THR A 66 21.83 24.15 14.55
N LEU A 67 20.79 23.46 15.04
CA LEU A 67 19.93 22.59 14.23
C LEU A 67 19.20 23.37 13.14
N LEU A 68 18.63 24.54 13.44
CA LEU A 68 17.97 25.39 12.45
C LEU A 68 18.94 25.87 11.37
N LYS A 69 20.19 26.18 11.73
CA LYS A 69 21.26 26.49 10.75
C LYS A 69 21.57 25.30 9.84
N HIS A 70 21.68 24.09 10.40
CA HIS A 70 21.90 22.87 9.62
C HIS A 70 20.72 22.58 8.70
N LYS A 71 19.49 22.70 9.19
CA LYS A 71 18.28 22.58 8.38
C LYS A 71 18.33 23.54 7.18
N ALA A 72 18.63 24.81 7.40
CA ALA A 72 18.72 25.79 6.32
C ALA A 72 19.80 25.44 5.28
N GLN A 73 20.91 24.85 5.71
CA GLN A 73 21.94 24.32 4.79
C GLN A 73 21.42 23.12 3.98
N VAL A 74 20.70 22.19 4.62
CA VAL A 74 20.11 21.03 3.95
C VAL A 74 19.06 21.46 2.93
N ILE A 75 18.19 22.40 3.26
CA ILE A 75 17.19 22.95 2.32
C ILE A 75 17.88 23.56 1.09
N ARG A 76 18.95 24.32 1.28
CA ARG A 76 19.72 24.86 0.13
C ARG A 76 20.33 23.75 -0.73
N LYS A 77 20.82 22.66 -0.12
CA LYS A 77 21.34 21.50 -0.85
C LYS A 77 20.23 20.77 -1.61
N LEU A 78 19.07 20.57 -1.00
CA LEU A 78 17.89 19.96 -1.65
C LEU A 78 17.44 20.79 -2.84
N ASN A 79 17.30 22.11 -2.69
CA ASN A 79 16.94 23.00 -3.79
C ASN A 79 17.99 22.99 -4.92
N SER A 80 19.27 22.92 -4.57
CA SER A 80 20.34 22.77 -5.56
C SER A 80 20.25 21.42 -6.27
N ALA A 81 19.89 20.34 -5.58
CA ALA A 81 19.73 19.01 -6.16
C ALA A 81 18.52 18.96 -7.11
N ILE A 82 17.38 19.55 -6.72
CA ILE A 82 16.20 19.71 -7.57
C ILE A 82 16.60 20.43 -8.87
N GLY A 83 17.29 21.57 -8.76
CA GLY A 83 17.74 22.33 -9.92
C GLY A 83 18.77 21.60 -10.81
N VAL A 84 19.46 20.58 -10.31
CA VAL A 84 20.34 19.70 -11.11
C VAL A 84 19.50 18.67 -11.86
N VAL A 85 18.61 17.97 -11.15
CA VAL A 85 17.71 16.95 -11.71
C VAL A 85 16.83 17.52 -12.83
N GLU A 86 16.33 18.75 -12.66
CA GLU A 86 15.55 19.44 -13.69
C GLU A 86 16.36 19.68 -14.98
N LYS A 87 17.61 20.15 -14.84
CA LYS A 87 18.50 20.51 -15.96
C LYS A 87 19.10 19.29 -16.66
N ASP A 88 19.14 18.13 -16.01
CA ASP A 88 19.77 16.93 -16.55
C ASP A 88 18.95 16.33 -17.69
N GLY A 89 19.31 16.61 -18.95
CA GLY A 89 18.60 16.09 -20.14
C GLY A 89 18.69 14.58 -20.36
N ARG A 90 19.43 13.84 -19.53
CA ARG A 90 19.66 12.39 -19.67
C ARG A 90 18.60 11.53 -18.96
N ILE A 91 17.86 12.11 -18.03
CA ILE A 91 16.89 11.41 -17.18
C ILE A 91 15.52 11.43 -17.86
N SER A 92 14.81 10.29 -17.82
CA SER A 92 13.43 10.19 -18.32
C SER A 92 12.52 11.20 -17.61
N PRO A 93 11.55 11.83 -18.30
CA PRO A 93 10.65 12.81 -17.66
C PRO A 93 9.90 12.23 -16.44
N GLU A 94 9.52 10.95 -16.47
CA GLU A 94 8.86 10.28 -15.35
C GLU A 94 9.80 10.11 -14.13
N GLU A 95 11.06 9.79 -14.40
CA GLU A 95 12.09 9.61 -13.38
C GLU A 95 12.51 10.94 -12.77
N LYS A 96 12.52 12.02 -13.57
CA LYS A 96 12.70 13.39 -13.07
C LYS A 96 11.60 13.80 -12.11
N LEU A 97 10.34 13.63 -12.52
CA LEU A 97 9.18 13.96 -11.69
C LEU A 97 9.22 13.22 -10.36
N PHE A 98 9.58 11.94 -10.40
CA PHE A 98 9.74 11.14 -9.19
C PHE A 98 10.84 11.68 -8.28
N GLN A 99 12.06 11.88 -8.81
CA GLN A 99 13.19 12.37 -8.01
C GLN A 99 12.93 13.75 -7.41
N VAL A 100 12.35 14.68 -8.18
CA VAL A 100 11.94 16.00 -7.69
C VAL A 100 10.91 15.85 -6.57
N HIS A 101 9.87 15.05 -6.78
CA HIS A 101 8.83 14.82 -5.79
C HIS A 101 9.38 14.22 -4.48
N THR A 102 10.32 13.28 -4.57
CA THR A 102 11.00 12.71 -3.39
C THR A 102 11.79 13.79 -2.63
N LEU A 103 12.52 14.65 -3.33
CA LEU A 103 13.24 15.76 -2.70
C LEU A 103 12.30 16.79 -2.05
N GLU A 104 11.14 17.05 -2.67
CA GLU A 104 10.09 17.90 -2.12
C GLU A 104 9.44 17.29 -0.86
N ILE A 105 9.22 15.97 -0.82
CA ILE A 105 8.76 15.28 0.39
C ILE A 105 9.76 15.50 1.53
N PHE A 106 11.06 15.31 1.29
CA PHE A 106 12.08 15.56 2.31
C PHE A 106 12.12 17.02 2.77
N GLN A 107 11.87 17.97 1.88
CA GLN A 107 11.80 19.38 2.24
C GLN A 107 10.56 19.67 3.10
N ARG A 108 9.40 19.10 2.76
CA ARG A 108 8.15 19.19 3.55
C ARG A 108 8.38 18.62 4.96
N GLU A 109 8.92 17.40 5.05
CA GLU A 109 9.23 16.71 6.32
C GLU A 109 10.08 17.58 7.27
N LEU A 110 11.13 18.22 6.74
CA LEU A 110 11.99 19.12 7.52
C LEU A 110 11.26 20.38 8.00
N ASN A 111 10.29 20.87 7.23
CA ASN A 111 9.46 22.01 7.58
C ASN A 111 8.41 21.66 8.63
N ASP A 112 7.74 20.52 8.49
CA ASP A 112 6.76 20.05 9.45
C ASP A 112 7.40 19.64 10.78
N SER A 113 8.61 19.09 10.75
CA SER A 113 9.45 18.85 11.93
C SER A 113 9.77 20.16 12.69
N GLU A 114 10.11 21.24 11.99
CA GLU A 114 10.35 22.55 12.61
C GLU A 114 9.07 23.12 13.23
N SER A 115 7.96 23.07 12.48
CA SER A 115 6.65 23.52 12.94
C SER A 115 6.23 22.80 14.22
N SER A 116 6.41 21.48 14.27
CA SER A 116 6.12 20.64 15.44
C SER A 116 6.93 21.06 16.68
N VAL A 117 8.22 21.35 16.52
CA VAL A 117 9.07 21.84 17.61
C VAL A 117 8.55 23.18 18.14
N PHE A 118 8.21 24.12 17.25
CA PHE A 118 7.69 25.43 17.69
C PHE A 118 6.31 25.33 18.31
N GLN A 119 5.43 24.46 17.81
CA GLN A 119 4.13 24.20 18.41
C GLN A 119 4.28 23.62 19.82
N ALA A 120 5.24 22.72 20.05
CA ALA A 120 5.54 22.19 21.37
C ALA A 120 6.04 23.28 22.32
N ILE A 121 6.96 24.14 21.86
CA ILE A 121 7.47 25.28 22.65
C ILE A 121 6.35 26.26 22.98
N ALA A 122 5.55 26.67 22.01
CA ALA A 122 4.42 27.58 22.20
C ALA A 122 3.35 26.97 23.12
N GLY A 123 3.08 25.67 22.99
CA GLY A 123 2.17 24.95 23.85
C GLY A 123 2.64 24.89 25.31
N LEU A 124 3.96 24.75 25.53
CA LEU A 124 4.57 24.82 26.85
C LEU A 124 4.53 26.24 27.43
N GLN A 125 4.86 27.26 26.63
CA GLN A 125 4.78 28.66 27.04
C GLN A 125 3.37 29.04 27.48
N ARG A 126 2.35 28.65 26.70
CA ARG A 126 0.93 28.87 27.03
C ARG A 126 0.55 28.17 28.33
N ALA A 127 1.01 26.94 28.55
CA ALA A 127 0.75 26.20 29.79
C ALA A 127 1.44 26.83 31.01
N LEU A 128 2.61 27.43 30.84
CA LEU A 128 3.34 28.11 31.92
C LEU A 128 2.80 29.51 32.24
N GLN A 129 2.30 30.22 31.22
CA GLN A 129 1.75 31.57 31.36
C GLN A 129 0.25 31.58 31.70
N GLY A 130 -0.44 30.46 31.49
CA GLY A 130 -1.87 30.35 31.77
C GLY A 130 -2.18 30.44 33.26
N ASP A 131 -3.25 31.14 33.59
CA ASP A 131 -3.77 31.15 34.96
C ASP A 131 -4.33 29.76 35.31
N PHE A 132 -3.58 28.99 36.10
CA PHE A 132 -3.96 27.64 36.57
C PHE A 132 -5.25 27.60 37.40
N ARG A 133 -5.83 28.76 37.71
CA ARG A 133 -7.09 28.88 38.43
C ARG A 133 -8.30 28.89 37.50
N ASP A 134 -8.11 29.17 36.21
CA ASP A 134 -9.18 29.16 35.22
C ASP A 134 -9.24 27.82 34.50
N LEU A 135 -10.18 26.98 34.94
CA LEU A 135 -10.43 25.67 34.35
C LEU A 135 -10.94 25.76 32.90
N LEU A 136 -11.59 26.86 32.50
CA LEU A 136 -12.08 27.04 31.13
C LEU A 136 -10.91 27.24 30.17
N ASN A 137 -9.93 28.08 30.55
CA ASN A 137 -8.71 28.27 29.77
C ASN A 137 -7.88 26.98 29.66
N MET A 138 -7.80 26.20 30.74
CA MET A 138 -7.13 24.89 30.71
C MET A 138 -7.85 23.88 29.81
N LYS A 139 -9.19 23.85 29.85
CA LYS A 139 -10.02 22.98 29.01
C LYS A 139 -9.88 23.35 27.53
N GLU A 140 -9.94 24.63 27.22
CA GLU A 140 -9.81 25.14 25.85
C GLU A 140 -8.40 24.93 25.29
N SER A 141 -7.35 25.21 26.09
CA SER A 141 -5.97 24.89 25.69
C SER A 141 -5.75 23.38 25.48
N SER A 142 -6.42 22.53 26.24
CA SER A 142 -6.34 21.07 26.07
C SER A 142 -7.05 20.63 24.80
N ARG A 143 -8.20 21.24 24.49
CA ARG A 143 -8.93 20.99 23.25
C ARG A 143 -8.14 21.40 22.01
N GLN A 144 -7.54 22.60 22.01
CA GLN A 144 -6.70 23.06 20.90
C GLN A 144 -5.48 22.14 20.69
N ARG A 145 -4.86 21.66 21.77
CA ARG A 145 -3.75 20.70 21.67
C ARG A 145 -4.22 19.36 21.09
N LEU A 146 -5.40 18.89 21.46
CA LEU A 146 -6.00 17.68 20.90
C LEU A 146 -6.30 17.83 19.40
N GLU A 147 -6.84 18.97 18.99
CA GLU A 147 -7.12 19.28 17.59
C GLU A 147 -5.83 19.36 16.76
N ALA A 148 -4.78 19.99 17.29
CA ALA A 148 -3.46 20.02 16.64
C ALA A 148 -2.86 18.61 16.48
N LEU A 149 -2.95 17.76 17.50
CA LEU A 149 -2.48 16.37 17.43
C LEU A 149 -3.28 15.53 16.42
N ARG A 150 -4.59 15.72 16.33
CA ARG A 150 -5.41 15.06 15.30
C ARG A 150 -5.01 15.49 13.90
N GLN A 151 -4.79 16.78 13.68
CA GLN A 151 -4.33 17.29 12.39
C GLN A 151 -2.94 16.78 12.03
N ALA A 152 -2.03 16.70 13.01
CA ALA A 152 -0.71 16.11 12.81
C ALA A 152 -0.79 14.63 12.42
N ALA A 153 -1.62 13.84 13.12
CA ALA A 153 -1.81 12.42 12.81
C ALA A 153 -2.39 12.19 11.40
N ILE A 154 -3.36 13.00 10.98
CA ILE A 154 -3.93 12.91 9.63
C ILE A 154 -2.86 13.22 8.57
N LYS A 155 -2.02 14.22 8.80
CA LYS A 155 -0.94 14.57 7.86
C LYS A 155 0.12 13.48 7.78
N GLU A 156 0.56 12.96 8.92
CA GLU A 156 1.55 11.88 8.99
C GLU A 156 1.02 10.60 8.29
N GLU A 157 -0.26 10.29 8.44
CA GLU A 157 -0.90 9.19 7.71
C GLU A 157 -0.91 9.44 6.19
N GLN A 158 -1.21 10.67 5.76
CA GLN A 158 -1.18 11.04 4.33
C GLN A 158 0.23 10.90 3.74
N GLU A 159 1.25 11.41 4.44
CA GLU A 159 2.65 11.32 4.03
C GLU A 159 3.12 9.86 3.96
N TYR A 160 2.75 9.04 4.95
CA TYR A 160 3.03 7.61 4.92
C TYR A 160 2.39 6.90 3.73
N VAL A 161 1.13 7.22 3.42
CA VAL A 161 0.43 6.66 2.25
C VAL A 161 1.10 7.10 0.94
N GLU A 162 1.55 8.36 0.83
CA GLU A 162 2.31 8.85 -0.32
C GLU A 162 3.62 8.04 -0.52
N LEU A 163 4.37 7.79 0.56
CA LEU A 163 5.60 7.00 0.53
C LEU A 163 5.35 5.53 0.12
N VAL A 164 4.32 4.90 0.68
CA VAL A 164 3.95 3.52 0.32
C VAL A 164 3.51 3.44 -1.15
N ALA A 165 2.79 4.44 -1.65
CA ALA A 165 2.41 4.49 -3.06
C ALA A 165 3.65 4.66 -3.98
N ALA A 166 4.63 5.46 -3.57
CA ALA A 166 5.91 5.59 -4.26
C ALA A 166 6.67 4.25 -4.32
N GLU A 167 6.82 3.56 -3.19
CA GLU A 167 7.47 2.24 -3.10
C GLU A 167 6.80 1.20 -4.02
N ARG A 168 5.46 1.17 -4.03
CA ARG A 168 4.70 0.26 -4.91
C ARG A 168 4.99 0.51 -6.38
N ARG A 169 5.07 1.78 -6.82
CA ARG A 169 5.42 2.13 -8.20
C ARG A 169 6.82 1.65 -8.56
N GLU A 170 7.80 1.76 -7.67
CA GLU A 170 9.14 1.22 -7.90
C GLU A 170 9.12 -0.30 -8.03
N ALA A 171 8.41 -0.99 -7.13
CA ALA A 171 8.27 -2.44 -7.17
C ALA A 171 7.59 -2.92 -8.47
N GLU A 172 6.58 -2.20 -8.95
CA GLU A 172 5.91 -2.47 -10.22
C GLU A 172 6.84 -2.21 -11.41
N ALA A 173 7.57 -1.10 -11.44
CA ALA A 173 8.55 -0.79 -12.47
C ALA A 173 9.64 -1.87 -12.56
N LEU A 174 10.12 -2.39 -11.42
CA LEU A 174 11.07 -3.50 -11.37
C LEU A 174 10.47 -4.80 -11.91
N LYS A 175 9.21 -5.12 -11.56
CA LYS A 175 8.51 -6.28 -12.11
C LYS A 175 8.34 -6.19 -13.61
N VAL A 176 7.93 -5.04 -14.14
CA VAL A 176 7.78 -4.81 -15.59
C VAL A 176 9.13 -4.94 -16.29
N ARG A 177 10.21 -4.38 -15.74
CA ARG A 177 11.58 -4.57 -16.27
C ARG A 177 11.99 -6.04 -16.25
N ALA A 178 11.70 -6.78 -15.17
CA ALA A 178 12.01 -8.20 -15.06
C ALA A 178 11.22 -9.05 -16.07
N LEU A 179 9.93 -8.75 -16.26
CA LEU A 179 9.09 -9.41 -17.27
C LEU A 179 9.57 -9.10 -18.69
N ARG A 180 9.97 -7.85 -18.98
CA ARG A 180 10.55 -7.46 -20.28
C ARG A 180 11.86 -8.19 -20.56
N ASN A 181 12.73 -8.33 -19.57
CA ASN A 181 13.98 -9.09 -19.74
C ASN A 181 13.71 -10.58 -19.97
N ARG A 182 12.70 -11.14 -19.26
CA ARG A 182 12.27 -12.53 -19.45
C ARG A 182 11.63 -12.75 -20.82
N SER A 183 10.82 -11.83 -21.31
CA SER A 183 10.25 -11.91 -22.66
C SER A 183 11.34 -11.85 -23.72
N LEU A 184 12.33 -10.95 -23.59
CA LEU A 184 13.48 -10.89 -24.50
C LEU A 184 14.30 -12.19 -24.51
N MET A 185 14.46 -12.86 -23.35
CA MET A 185 15.08 -14.20 -23.31
C MET A 185 14.23 -15.27 -23.99
N LEU A 186 12.91 -15.26 -23.76
CA LEU A 186 11.99 -16.25 -24.34
C LEU A 186 11.87 -16.07 -25.86
N ASP A 187 11.86 -14.84 -26.36
CA ASP A 187 11.85 -14.52 -27.79
C ASP A 187 13.10 -15.05 -28.49
N GLY A 188 14.27 -14.96 -27.84
CA GLY A 188 15.51 -15.57 -28.34
C GLY A 188 15.42 -17.10 -28.44
N VAL A 189 14.85 -17.75 -27.43
CA VAL A 189 14.66 -19.22 -27.45
C VAL A 189 13.64 -19.65 -28.50
N LEU A 190 12.54 -18.93 -28.66
CA LEU A 190 11.53 -19.19 -29.69
C LEU A 190 12.11 -19.06 -31.10
N GLU A 191 12.96 -18.05 -31.30
CA GLU A 191 13.67 -17.82 -32.56
C GLU A 191 14.69 -18.94 -32.86
N ASP A 192 15.38 -19.46 -31.83
CA ASP A 192 16.29 -20.59 -31.97
C ASP A 192 15.53 -21.91 -32.27
N VAL A 193 14.41 -22.15 -31.59
CA VAL A 193 13.51 -23.28 -31.88
C VAL A 193 12.97 -23.18 -33.30
N ARG A 194 12.56 -21.99 -33.76
CA ARG A 194 12.13 -21.74 -35.14
C ARG A 194 13.23 -22.10 -36.13
N ARG A 195 14.47 -21.66 -35.91
CA ARG A 195 15.62 -22.03 -36.78
C ARG A 195 15.98 -23.50 -36.70
N ALA A 196 15.84 -24.15 -35.55
CA ALA A 196 16.08 -25.57 -35.40
C ALA A 196 15.01 -26.40 -36.13
N ALA A 197 13.75 -25.98 -36.04
CA ALA A 197 12.62 -26.57 -36.74
C ALA A 197 12.79 -26.43 -38.26
N ASN A 198 13.11 -25.23 -38.78
CA ASN A 198 13.36 -25.04 -40.22
C ASN A 198 14.53 -25.89 -40.73
N ARG A 199 15.62 -26.00 -39.95
CA ARG A 199 16.76 -26.88 -40.31
C ARG A 199 16.41 -28.37 -40.25
N LEU A 200 15.50 -28.75 -39.37
CA LEU A 200 14.99 -30.11 -39.29
C LEU A 200 14.08 -30.41 -40.48
N GLU A 201 13.24 -29.45 -40.87
CA GLU A 201 12.39 -29.53 -42.06
C GLU A 201 13.23 -29.67 -43.33
N GLU A 202 14.29 -28.89 -43.51
CA GLU A 202 15.22 -29.03 -44.64
C GLU A 202 15.91 -30.41 -44.68
N ARG A 203 16.11 -31.06 -43.53
CA ARG A 203 16.74 -32.39 -43.43
C ARG A 203 15.75 -33.54 -43.61
N ILE A 204 14.47 -33.29 -43.37
CA ILE A 204 13.40 -34.25 -43.59
C ILE A 204 12.89 -33.99 -45.01
N GLU A 205 13.44 -34.71 -45.99
CA GLU A 205 12.99 -34.67 -47.41
C GLU A 205 11.55 -35.20 -47.60
N GLU A 206 10.88 -35.62 -46.53
CA GLU A 206 9.49 -36.08 -46.54
C GLU A 206 8.58 -34.97 -46.00
N HIS A 207 8.21 -34.04 -46.88
CA HIS A 207 7.17 -33.05 -46.60
C HIS A 207 5.81 -33.79 -46.56
N VAL A 208 5.42 -34.23 -45.36
CA VAL A 208 4.17 -34.97 -45.12
C VAL A 208 2.93 -34.20 -45.63
N PHE A 209 3.03 -32.87 -45.78
CA PHE A 209 1.99 -32.00 -46.34
C PHE A 209 2.07 -31.78 -47.86
N ASP A 210 3.28 -31.70 -48.45
CA ASP A 210 3.41 -31.49 -49.91
C ASP A 210 3.05 -32.77 -50.70
N ASN A 211 3.29 -33.94 -50.11
CA ASN A 211 2.95 -35.23 -50.70
C ASN A 211 1.43 -35.51 -50.72
N GLN A 212 0.61 -34.76 -49.97
CA GLN A 212 -0.84 -34.87 -50.04
C GLN A 212 -1.44 -34.08 -51.22
N GLU A 213 -0.80 -33.02 -51.72
CA GLU A 213 -1.34 -32.27 -52.87
C GLU A 213 -0.98 -32.91 -54.23
N MET A 214 0.17 -33.59 -54.33
CA MET A 214 0.60 -34.19 -55.61
C MET A 214 0.05 -35.62 -55.84
N GLY A 215 -0.55 -36.24 -54.83
CA GLY A 215 -1.31 -37.47 -54.99
C GLY A 215 -2.64 -37.19 -55.68
N LYS A 216 -2.75 -37.51 -56.99
CA LYS A 216 -4.02 -37.49 -57.73
C LYS A 216 -5.08 -38.32 -56.96
N GLY A 217 -5.92 -37.65 -56.16
CA GLY A 217 -6.95 -38.29 -55.34
C GLY A 217 -7.14 -37.75 -53.92
N ALA A 218 -6.47 -36.68 -53.51
CA ALA A 218 -6.74 -36.05 -52.22
C ALA A 218 -8.08 -35.27 -52.26
N ASN A 219 -9.13 -35.89 -51.73
CA ASN A 219 -10.40 -35.21 -51.45
C ASN A 219 -10.22 -34.32 -50.23
N VAL A 220 -10.15 -33.02 -50.44
CA VAL A 220 -10.12 -32.04 -49.36
C VAL A 220 -11.55 -31.83 -48.88
N GLU A 221 -11.89 -32.42 -47.73
CA GLU A 221 -13.17 -32.24 -47.07
C GLU A 221 -13.14 -30.99 -46.18
N ALA A 222 -13.97 -30.00 -46.49
CA ALA A 222 -14.12 -28.80 -45.67
C ALA A 222 -15.11 -29.06 -44.54
N VAL A 223 -14.63 -29.07 -43.29
CA VAL A 223 -15.48 -29.22 -42.09
C VAL A 223 -15.96 -27.83 -41.65
N TRP A 224 -17.26 -27.56 -41.83
CA TRP A 224 -17.90 -26.34 -41.34
C TRP A 224 -18.53 -26.60 -39.97
N ARG A 225 -18.13 -25.84 -38.95
CA ARG A 225 -18.84 -25.80 -37.67
C ARG A 225 -19.99 -24.81 -37.80
N LEU A 226 -21.20 -25.34 -37.99
CA LEU A 226 -22.42 -24.58 -37.76
C LEU A 226 -22.71 -24.59 -36.26
N GLU A 227 -22.30 -23.54 -35.56
CA GLU A 227 -22.88 -23.21 -34.26
C GLU A 227 -24.24 -22.56 -34.54
N GLU A 228 -25.32 -23.09 -33.95
CA GLU A 228 -26.62 -22.44 -34.02
C GLU A 228 -26.49 -21.03 -33.40
N PRO A 229 -26.97 -19.97 -34.08
CA PRO A 229 -26.88 -18.64 -33.51
C PRO A 229 -27.76 -18.59 -32.26
N ASP A 230 -27.13 -18.47 -31.09
CA ASP A 230 -27.78 -17.97 -29.89
C ASP A 230 -28.45 -16.64 -30.28
N GLU A 231 -29.78 -16.57 -30.14
CA GLU A 231 -30.55 -15.33 -30.23
C GLU A 231 -30.14 -14.43 -29.05
N ASP A 232 -28.97 -13.82 -29.13
CA ASP A 232 -28.61 -12.59 -28.44
C ASP A 232 -27.25 -12.12 -28.99
N GLY A 233 -27.30 -11.04 -29.77
CA GLY A 233 -26.13 -10.42 -30.35
C GLY A 233 -25.19 -9.82 -29.31
N VAL A 234 -24.00 -9.47 -29.82
CA VAL A 234 -22.92 -8.70 -29.20
C VAL A 234 -21.89 -9.57 -28.47
N GLY A 235 -20.70 -9.59 -29.08
CA GLY A 235 -19.60 -10.43 -28.68
C GLY A 235 -19.07 -10.15 -27.28
N ASN A 236 -18.55 -11.20 -26.66
CA ASN A 236 -17.47 -11.15 -25.70
C ASN A 236 -16.77 -12.50 -25.68
N MET A 237 -15.59 -12.57 -26.30
CA MET A 237 -14.66 -13.69 -26.13
C MET A 237 -13.96 -13.56 -24.77
N SER A 238 -14.68 -13.87 -23.71
CA SER A 238 -14.02 -14.30 -22.47
C SER A 238 -15.06 -14.99 -21.60
N ARG A 239 -14.75 -16.24 -21.23
CA ARG A 239 -15.36 -16.96 -20.12
C ARG A 239 -16.75 -17.55 -20.41
N ARG A 240 -16.77 -18.71 -21.08
CA ARG A 240 -17.77 -19.73 -20.76
C ARG A 240 -17.16 -20.67 -19.73
N GLU A 241 -17.62 -20.49 -18.49
CA GLU A 241 -17.40 -21.38 -17.38
C GLU A 241 -17.99 -22.76 -17.68
N ALA A 242 -17.29 -23.78 -17.21
CA ALA A 242 -17.78 -25.14 -17.13
C ALA A 242 -19.06 -25.18 -16.30
N GLY A 243 -20.17 -25.62 -16.90
CA GLY A 243 -21.45 -25.69 -16.19
C GLY A 243 -22.63 -25.82 -17.14
N GLY A 244 -22.72 -26.95 -17.83
CA GLY A 244 -23.84 -27.28 -18.70
C GLY A 244 -23.43 -28.45 -19.55
N GLU A 245 -24.02 -29.62 -19.29
CA GLU A 245 -23.83 -30.83 -20.08
C GLU A 245 -24.48 -30.66 -21.46
N ASP A 246 -23.95 -29.74 -22.26
CA ASP A 246 -24.20 -29.76 -23.68
C ASP A 246 -23.34 -30.89 -24.22
N LEU A 247 -23.95 -32.06 -24.38
CA LEU A 247 -23.36 -33.18 -25.07
C LEU A 247 -23.08 -32.69 -26.49
N GLY A 248 -21.89 -32.12 -26.71
CA GLY A 248 -21.43 -31.56 -27.97
C GLY A 248 -21.42 -32.64 -29.06
N LEU A 249 -22.60 -32.91 -29.58
CA LEU A 249 -22.94 -33.85 -30.62
C LEU A 249 -22.51 -33.21 -31.92
N SER A 250 -21.29 -33.51 -32.36
CA SER A 250 -20.83 -33.09 -33.68
C SER A 250 -21.49 -33.98 -34.73
N MET A 251 -22.33 -33.37 -35.56
CA MET A 251 -22.99 -34.04 -36.67
C MET A 251 -22.15 -33.91 -37.93
N LEU A 252 -21.70 -35.03 -38.50
CA LEU A 252 -21.02 -35.06 -39.79
C LEU A 252 -22.04 -35.40 -40.88
N ILE A 253 -22.00 -34.64 -41.98
CA ILE A 253 -22.80 -34.88 -43.18
C ILE A 253 -21.82 -35.16 -44.33
N ASP A 254 -21.90 -36.36 -44.90
CA ASP A 254 -21.11 -36.75 -46.08
C ASP A 254 -21.76 -36.24 -47.38
N SER A 255 -20.98 -36.14 -48.45
CA SER A 255 -21.33 -35.85 -49.84
C SER A 255 -22.49 -36.69 -50.40
N LEU A 256 -22.71 -37.90 -49.86
CA LEU A 256 -23.84 -38.78 -50.19
C LEU A 256 -25.07 -38.59 -49.28
N ASN A 257 -25.12 -37.49 -48.54
CA ASN A 257 -26.21 -37.10 -47.62
C ASN A 257 -26.44 -38.10 -46.47
N ASN A 258 -25.39 -38.82 -46.07
CA ASN A 258 -25.39 -39.68 -44.89
C ASN A 258 -25.08 -38.84 -43.65
N GLN A 259 -25.88 -39.01 -42.59
CA GLN A 259 -25.75 -38.26 -41.34
C GLN A 259 -25.17 -39.15 -40.24
N TYR A 260 -24.02 -38.75 -39.69
CA TYR A 260 -23.36 -39.45 -38.59
C TYR A 260 -23.29 -38.55 -37.36
N VAL A 261 -23.57 -39.14 -36.20
CA VAL A 261 -23.50 -38.44 -34.90
C VAL A 261 -22.23 -38.90 -34.18
N LEU A 262 -21.21 -38.03 -34.11
CA LEU A 262 -20.02 -38.28 -33.32
C LEU A 262 -20.19 -37.78 -31.90
N THR A 263 -20.07 -38.70 -30.95
CA THR A 263 -19.83 -38.36 -29.56
C THR A 263 -18.33 -38.26 -29.34
N LYS A 264 -17.88 -37.19 -28.67
CA LYS A 264 -16.46 -37.09 -28.31
C LYS A 264 -16.08 -38.25 -27.38
N PRO A 265 -14.92 -38.90 -27.58
CA PRO A 265 -14.43 -39.87 -26.60
C PRO A 265 -14.23 -39.17 -25.26
N ARG A 266 -14.73 -39.79 -24.18
CA ARG A 266 -14.57 -39.27 -22.82
C ARG A 266 -13.09 -39.27 -22.46
N ASP A 267 -12.51 -38.08 -22.31
CA ASP A 267 -11.12 -37.89 -21.91
C ASP A 267 -10.93 -38.39 -20.47
N SER A 268 -10.11 -39.44 -20.30
CA SER A 268 -9.83 -40.06 -19.01
C SER A 268 -8.82 -39.29 -18.16
N THR A 269 -8.30 -38.16 -18.65
CA THR A 269 -7.30 -37.34 -17.95
C THR A 269 -7.90 -36.23 -17.08
N ILE A 270 -9.23 -36.07 -17.04
CA ILE A 270 -9.90 -35.09 -16.17
C ILE A 270 -10.26 -35.76 -14.84
N PRO A 271 -9.61 -35.42 -13.70
CA PRO A 271 -9.99 -35.97 -12.41
C PRO A 271 -11.36 -35.45 -12.00
N ARG A 272 -12.31 -36.37 -11.81
CA ARG A 272 -13.65 -36.07 -11.34
C ARG A 272 -13.57 -35.75 -9.85
N SER A 273 -13.78 -34.49 -9.46
CA SER A 273 -13.90 -34.11 -8.05
C SER A 273 -15.19 -34.69 -7.47
N ASP A 274 -15.05 -35.61 -6.50
CA ASP A 274 -16.17 -36.23 -5.78
C ASP A 274 -16.81 -35.20 -4.84
N HIS A 275 -18.11 -34.95 -5.01
CA HIS A 275 -18.87 -34.02 -4.17
C HIS A 275 -19.16 -34.56 -2.76
N HIS A 276 -18.86 -35.84 -2.48
CA HIS A 276 -18.98 -36.41 -1.14
C HIS A 276 -17.74 -36.24 -0.26
N LEU A 277 -16.67 -35.62 -0.79
CA LEU A 277 -15.44 -35.30 -0.05
C LEU A 277 -15.26 -33.78 0.18
N ILE A 278 -16.35 -33.00 0.09
CA ILE A 278 -16.41 -31.59 0.53
C ILE A 278 -17.26 -31.49 1.80
#